data_AF-A0A930AGA7-F1
#
_entry.id   AF-A0A930AGA7-F1
#
_cell.length_a   1.000
_cell.length_b   1.000
_cell.length_c   1.000
_cell.angle_alpha   90.00
_cell.angle_beta   90.00
_cell.angle_gamma   90.00
#
_symmetry.space_group_name_H-M   'P 1'
#
loop_
_entity.id
_entity.type
_entity.pdbx_description
1 polymer ?
#
loop_
_entity_poly.entity_id
_entity_poly.type
_entity_poly.pdbx_seq_one_letter_code
_entity_poly.pdbx_strand_id
1 'polypeptide(L)'
;GMSGLPFIITLRALSHLLFASIGALYLQKHPDTLESQKKTWIFNFLLALIHAFGEVAVCILFYTTSAYPANAFYILFGLVGLGTIIHSMVDFVIAKFIYQALKKIR
;
A
#
# COMPACT_ATOMS: atom_id res chain seq x y z
N GLY A 1 14.57 23.95 -11.03
CA GLY A 1 13.13 23.68 -11.14
C GLY A 1 12.84 22.34 -10.52
N MET A 2 11.86 22.30 -9.61
CA MET A 2 11.24 21.12 -8.97
C MET A 2 12.19 20.08 -8.36
N SER A 3 12.12 19.93 -7.04
CA SER A 3 12.87 18.97 -6.23
C SER A 3 12.78 17.53 -6.77
N GLY A 4 13.76 17.14 -7.59
CA GLY A 4 14.77 16.12 -7.28
C GLY A 4 14.34 14.71 -6.90
N LEU A 5 13.05 14.36 -6.94
CA LEU A 5 12.57 12.99 -6.78
C LEU A 5 12.00 12.55 -8.13
N PRO A 6 12.47 11.41 -8.70
CA PRO A 6 11.86 10.81 -9.88
C PRO A 6 10.34 10.86 -9.79
N PHE A 7 9.67 11.42 -10.80
CA PHE A 7 8.21 11.59 -10.87
C PHE A 7 7.44 10.34 -10.43
N ILE A 8 8.01 9.17 -10.71
CA ILE A 8 7.55 7.84 -10.34
C ILE A 8 7.41 7.67 -8.81
N ILE A 9 8.37 8.13 -8.04
CA ILE A 9 8.40 7.98 -6.56
C ILE A 9 7.31 8.85 -5.94
N THR A 10 7.10 10.04 -6.48
CA THR A 10 6.05 10.97 -6.01
C THR A 10 4.66 10.43 -6.31
N LEU A 11 4.44 9.86 -7.50
CA LEU A 11 3.17 9.19 -7.85
C LEU A 11 2.92 7.96 -6.97
N ARG A 12 3.96 7.15 -6.72
CA ARG A 12 3.86 5.98 -5.84
C ARG A 12 3.49 6.38 -4.40
N ALA A 13 4.18 7.37 -3.85
CA ALA A 13 3.88 7.92 -2.53
C ALA A 13 2.47 8.54 -2.46
N LEU A 14 2.02 9.20 -3.53
CA LEU A 14 0.67 9.77 -3.62
C LEU A 14 -0.41 8.68 -3.61
N SER A 15 -0.24 7.61 -4.39
CA SER A 15 -1.16 6.47 -4.37
C SER A 15 -1.26 5.90 -2.96
N HIS A 16 -0.13 5.70 -2.28
CA HIS A 16 -0.13 5.15 -0.92
C HIS A 16 -0.84 6.10 0.06
N LEU A 17 -0.59 7.40 -0.04
CA LEU A 17 -1.20 8.42 0.81
C LEU A 17 -2.72 8.50 0.61
N LEU A 18 -3.21 8.44 -0.63
CA LEU A 18 -4.64 8.49 -0.92
C LEU A 18 -5.38 7.28 -0.34
N PHE A 19 -4.88 6.07 -0.59
CA PHE A 19 -5.52 4.86 -0.08
C PHE A 19 -5.38 4.71 1.44
N ALA A 20 -4.24 5.08 2.02
CA ALA A 20 -4.06 5.11 3.46
C ALA A 20 -5.02 6.12 4.13
N SER A 21 -5.23 7.29 3.51
CA SER A 21 -6.17 8.30 4.01
C SER A 21 -7.61 7.81 3.93
N ILE A 22 -8.02 7.21 2.80
CA ILE A 22 -9.36 6.61 2.64
C ILE A 22 -9.57 5.48 3.66
N GLY A 23 -8.56 4.61 3.83
CA GLY A 23 -8.59 3.53 4.81
C GLY A 23 -8.69 4.07 6.24
N ALA A 24 -7.90 5.06 6.60
CA ALA A 24 -7.93 5.68 7.92
C ALA A 24 -9.28 6.36 8.20
N LEU A 25 -9.86 7.06 7.22
CA LEU A 25 -11.18 7.68 7.34
C LEU A 25 -12.31 6.65 7.50
N TYR A 26 -12.23 5.53 6.77
CA TYR A 26 -13.18 4.43 6.90
C TYR A 26 -13.08 3.76 8.28
N LEU A 27 -11.85 3.54 8.77
CA LEU A 27 -11.57 2.98 10.08
C LEU A 27 -11.99 3.90 11.23
N GLN A 28 -11.87 5.22 11.04
CA GLN A 28 -12.31 6.23 12.00
C GLN A 28 -13.83 6.25 12.15
N LYS A 29 -14.59 5.97 11.08
CA LYS A 29 -16.06 5.85 11.12
C LYS A 29 -16.54 4.52 11.70
N HIS A 30 -15.75 3.45 11.59
CA HIS A 30 -16.06 2.13 12.12
C HIS A 30 -14.91 1.57 13.00
N PRO A 31 -14.70 2.10 14.21
CA PRO A 31 -13.65 1.62 15.11
C PRO A 31 -13.84 0.15 15.54
N ASP A 32 -15.07 -0.36 15.54
CA ASP A 32 -15.44 -1.78 15.74
C ASP A 32 -14.71 -2.75 14.80
N THR A 33 -14.22 -2.27 13.65
CA THR A 33 -13.45 -3.07 12.68
C THR A 33 -12.04 -3.40 13.19
N LEU A 34 -11.52 -2.61 14.14
CA LEU A 34 -10.25 -2.85 14.84
C LEU A 34 -10.41 -3.75 16.09
N GLU A 35 -11.62 -3.86 16.64
CA GLU A 35 -11.85 -4.67 17.85
C GLU A 35 -11.81 -6.18 17.57
N SER A 36 -12.25 -6.58 16.37
CA SER A 36 -12.18 -7.97 15.94
C SER A 36 -10.93 -8.23 15.10
N GLN A 37 -10.00 -9.02 15.65
CA GLN A 37 -8.76 -9.44 14.99
C GLN A 37 -8.97 -9.98 13.56
N LYS A 38 -10.14 -10.59 13.28
CA LYS A 38 -10.51 -11.08 11.94
C LYS A 38 -10.89 -9.94 10.98
N LYS A 39 -11.66 -8.95 11.44
CA LYS A 39 -12.06 -7.79 10.64
C LYS A 39 -10.87 -6.89 10.31
N THR A 40 -9.94 -6.73 11.25
CA THR A 40 -8.68 -5.99 11.07
C THR A 40 -7.79 -6.64 10.01
N TRP A 41 -7.72 -7.98 9.99
CA TRP A 41 -6.98 -8.73 8.98
C TRP A 41 -7.58 -8.59 7.57
N ILE A 42 -8.92 -8.69 7.45
CA ILE A 42 -9.63 -8.51 6.18
C ILE A 42 -9.45 -7.08 5.65
N PHE A 43 -9.55 -6.09 6.53
CA PHE A 43 -9.33 -4.69 6.19
C PHE A 43 -7.89 -4.46 5.70
N ASN A 44 -6.90 -5.07 6.36
CA ASN A 44 -5.52 -5.00 5.92
C ASN A 44 -5.30 -5.65 4.55
N PHE A 45 -5.91 -6.81 4.32
CA PHE A 45 -5.80 -7.50 3.04
C PHE A 45 -6.40 -6.66 1.90
N LEU A 46 -7.53 -6.00 2.15
CA LEU A 46 -8.14 -5.05 1.21
C LEU A 46 -7.23 -3.86 0.94
N LEU A 47 -6.61 -3.28 1.98
CA LEU A 47 -5.64 -2.19 1.81
C LEU A 47 -4.40 -2.62 1.04
N ALA A 48 -3.85 -3.79 1.33
CA ALA A 48 -2.71 -4.37 0.61
C ALA A 48 -3.04 -4.59 -0.87
N LEU A 49 -4.25 -5.06 -1.17
CA LEU A 49 -4.72 -5.26 -2.54
C LEU A 49 -4.86 -3.93 -3.30
N ILE A 50 -5.44 -2.93 -2.67
CA ILE A 50 -5.60 -1.58 -3.24
C ILE A 50 -4.23 -0.92 -3.47
N HIS A 51 -3.30 -1.07 -2.52
CA HIS A 51 -1.95 -0.55 -2.62
C HIS A 51 -1.19 -1.21 -3.78
N ALA A 52 -1.21 -2.54 -3.86
CA ALA A 52 -0.60 -3.27 -4.97
C ALA A 52 -1.19 -2.86 -6.32
N PHE A 53 -2.50 -2.64 -6.38
CA PHE A 53 -3.17 -2.14 -7.59
C PHE A 53 -2.67 -0.73 -7.98
N GLY A 54 -2.54 0.18 -7.01
CA GLY A 54 -2.01 1.52 -7.23
C GLY A 54 -0.57 1.52 -7.75
N GLU A 55 0.31 0.70 -7.17
CA GLU A 55 1.67 0.58 -7.65
C GLU A 55 1.74 -0.03 -9.05
N VAL A 56 0.98 -1.09 -9.33
CA VAL A 56 0.93 -1.69 -10.67
C VAL A 56 0.42 -0.68 -11.69
N ALA A 57 -0.60 0.12 -11.38
CA ALA A 57 -1.12 1.14 -12.28
C ALA A 57 -0.09 2.25 -12.60
N VAL A 58 0.61 2.78 -11.59
CA VAL A 58 1.69 3.75 -11.79
C VAL A 58 2.84 3.14 -12.61
N CYS A 59 3.16 1.88 -12.35
CA CYS A 59 4.25 1.18 -13.01
C CYS A 59 3.90 0.83 -14.48
N ILE A 60 2.64 0.53 -14.81
CA ILE A 60 2.14 0.42 -16.19
C ILE A 60 2.27 1.75 -16.93
N LEU A 61 1.80 2.84 -16.33
CA LEU A 61 1.90 4.18 -16.92
C LEU A 61 3.36 4.59 -17.19
N PHE A 62 4.28 4.13 -16.35
CA PHE A 62 5.71 4.31 -16.56
C PHE A 62 6.25 3.47 -17.72
N TYR A 63 5.88 2.20 -17.82
CA TYR A 63 6.31 1.34 -18.93
C TYR A 63 5.69 1.70 -20.27
N THR A 64 4.58 2.44 -20.32
CA THR A 64 4.05 2.99 -21.58
C THR A 64 4.76 4.26 -22.02
N THR A 65 5.40 4.98 -21.09
CA THR A 65 6.17 6.20 -21.36
C THR A 65 7.68 5.95 -21.49
N SER A 66 8.15 4.78 -21.07
CA SER A 66 9.54 4.30 -21.12
C SER A 66 9.63 3.05 -21.99
N ALA A 67 10.83 2.64 -22.45
CA ALA A 67 10.97 1.44 -23.27
C ALA A 67 10.43 0.19 -22.54
N TYR A 68 9.52 -0.55 -23.18
CA TYR A 68 8.87 -1.73 -22.60
C TYR A 68 9.83 -2.94 -22.63
N PRO A 69 10.39 -3.41 -21.50
CA PRO A 69 11.27 -4.56 -21.50
C PRO A 69 10.49 -5.85 -21.77
N ALA A 70 11.13 -6.84 -22.41
CA ALA A 70 10.52 -8.16 -22.68
C ALA A 70 10.02 -8.87 -21.40
N ASN A 71 10.59 -8.52 -20.25
CA ASN A 71 10.26 -9.09 -18.94
C ASN A 71 9.28 -8.23 -18.14
N ALA A 72 8.70 -7.19 -18.73
CA ALA A 72 7.86 -6.22 -18.04
C ALA A 72 6.72 -6.88 -17.27
N PHE A 73 6.09 -7.91 -17.84
CA PHE A 73 4.99 -8.62 -17.19
C PHE A 73 5.44 -9.31 -15.88
N TYR A 74 6.62 -9.94 -15.88
CA TYR A 74 7.20 -10.58 -14.69
C TYR A 74 7.61 -9.56 -13.63
N ILE A 75 8.22 -8.44 -14.05
CA ILE A 75 8.62 -7.38 -13.10
C ILE A 75 7.38 -6.72 -12.50
N LEU A 76 6.38 -6.42 -13.32
CA LEU A 76 5.18 -5.68 -12.91
C LEU A 76 4.24 -6.50 -12.03
N PHE A 77 3.92 -7.74 -12.42
CA PHE A 77 3.00 -8.58 -11.63
C PHE A 77 3.73 -9.45 -10.60
N GLY A 78 4.94 -9.91 -10.90
CA GLY A 78 5.74 -10.72 -9.99
C GLY A 78 6.44 -9.86 -8.94
N LEU A 79 7.41 -9.05 -9.35
CA LEU A 79 8.23 -8.30 -8.39
C LEU A 79 7.47 -7.14 -7.73
N VAL A 80 6.76 -6.32 -8.51
CA VAL A 80 6.00 -5.18 -7.98
C VAL A 80 4.68 -5.68 -7.39
N GLY A 81 3.82 -6.35 -8.15
CA GLY A 81 2.54 -6.86 -7.65
C GLY A 81 2.64 -7.73 -6.39
N LEU A 82 3.32 -8.88 -6.45
CA LEU A 82 3.45 -9.76 -5.28
C LEU A 82 4.35 -9.18 -4.20
N GLY A 83 5.44 -8.50 -4.57
CA GLY A 83 6.35 -7.89 -3.60
C GLY A 83 5.62 -6.89 -2.69
N THR A 84 4.72 -6.12 -3.27
CA THR A 84 3.95 -5.09 -2.57
C THR A 84 2.87 -5.66 -1.67
N ILE A 85 2.27 -6.79 -2.05
CA ILE A 85 1.37 -7.55 -1.16
C ILE A 85 2.15 -8.02 0.08
N ILE A 86 3.32 -8.64 -0.10
CA ILE A 86 4.14 -9.12 1.02
C ILE A 86 4.59 -7.95 1.90
N HIS A 87 5.05 -6.86 1.30
CA HIS A 87 5.46 -5.65 2.00
C HIS A 87 4.32 -5.10 2.87
N SER A 88 3.13 -4.94 2.30
CA SER A 88 1.96 -4.42 3.02
C SER A 88 1.49 -5.36 4.13
N MET A 89 1.75 -6.67 4.05
CA MET A 89 1.51 -7.60 5.16
C MET A 89 2.49 -7.37 6.32
N VAL A 90 3.77 -7.16 6.03
CA VAL A 90 4.79 -6.89 7.04
C VAL A 90 4.53 -5.56 7.75
N ASP A 91 4.20 -4.50 6.98
CA ASP A 91 3.88 -3.18 7.52
C ASP A 91 2.71 -3.25 8.51
N PHE A 92 1.71 -4.07 8.22
CA PHE A 92 0.58 -4.25 9.12
C PHE A 92 0.91 -5.00 10.40
N VAL A 93 1.80 -6.00 10.33
CA VAL A 93 2.29 -6.69 11.54
C VAL A 93 2.98 -5.69 12.46
N ILE A 94 3.82 -4.81 11.89
CA ILE A 94 4.49 -3.73 12.61
C ILE A 94 3.45 -2.74 13.18
N ALA A 95 2.49 -2.30 12.37
CA ALA A 95 1.44 -1.38 12.81
C ALA A 95 0.60 -1.96 13.95
N LYS A 96 0.26 -3.26 13.90
CA LYS A 96 -0.48 -3.94 14.97
C LYS A 96 0.34 -4.07 16.25
N PHE A 97 1.64 -4.30 16.14
CA PHE A 97 2.55 -4.32 17.29
C PHE A 97 2.61 -2.95 17.97
N ILE A 98 2.79 -1.89 17.17
CA ILE A 98 2.80 -0.49 17.65
C ILE A 98 1.45 -0.11 18.27
N TYR A 99 0.33 -0.48 17.64
CA TYR A 99 -1.01 -0.20 18.16
C TYR A 99 -1.25 -0.85 19.53
N GLN A 100 -0.82 -2.10 19.72
CA GLN A 100 -0.90 -2.78 21.02
C GLN A 100 0.01 -2.13 22.06
N ALA A 101 1.22 -1.72 21.67
CA ALA A 101 2.14 -1.00 22.56
C ALA A 101 1.56 0.35 23.00
N LEU A 102 0.97 1.12 22.08
CA LEU A 102 0.29 2.39 22.38
C LEU A 102 -0.93 2.21 23.28
N LYS A 103 -1.75 1.19 23.03
CA LYS A 103 -2.91 0.87 23.88
C LYS A 103 -2.50 0.50 25.32
N LYS A 104 -1.27 0.00 25.53
CA LYS A 104 -0.74 -0.32 26.86
C LYS A 104 -0.21 0.91 27.62
N ILE A 105 0.11 2.00 26.91
CA ILE A 105 0.60 3.26 27.48
C ILE A 105 -0.55 4.21 27.84
N ARG A 106 -1.73 4.02 27.22
CA ARG A 106 -2.97 4.73 27.55
C ARG A 106 -3.77 3.99 28.62
#